data_AF-A0A7S2VRE0-F1
#
_entry.id   AF-A0A7S2VRE0-F1
#
_cell.length_a   1.000
_cell.length_b   1.000
_cell.length_c   1.000
_cell.angle_alpha   90.00
_cell.angle_beta   90.00
_cell.angle_gamma   90.00
#
_symmetry.space_group_name_H-M   'P 1'
#
loop_
_entity.id
_entity.type
_entity.pdbx_description
1 polymer ?
#
loop_
_entity_poly.entity_id
_entity_poly.type
_entity_poly.pdbx_seq_one_letter_code
_entity_poly.pdbx_strand_id
1 'polypeptide(L)'
;NIKTYGESLAQVLALVGARPVPDSLGRVNKVQLIPLEELGRPRVDVVCNCSGVFRDLFINQMNLLDRAIKMAAEADEPVERNFVRKHALEQAAELNIPLREAATRVFSNAAGSYSANVGLAVENGASVDETQLQEQFTKRKGFALSSDNPGALKESSELFKSSLAKVDVTFQNLDSSE
;
A
#
# COMPACT_ATOMS: atom_id res chain seq x y z
N ASN A 1 -5.85 1.60 14.05
CA ASN A 1 -4.79 0.58 14.17
C ASN A 1 -4.41 0.29 15.62
N ILE A 2 -3.88 1.23 16.41
CA ILE A 2 -3.62 0.97 17.86
C ILE A 2 -4.93 0.65 18.58
N LYS A 3 -5.94 1.54 18.47
CA LYS A 3 -7.24 1.41 19.14
C LYS A 3 -8.01 0.14 18.77
N THR A 4 -7.79 -0.36 17.55
CA THR A 4 -8.54 -1.45 16.94
C THR A 4 -7.71 -2.71 16.73
N TYR A 5 -6.54 -2.79 17.35
CA TYR A 5 -5.62 -3.94 17.21
C TYR A 5 -5.35 -4.38 15.75
N GLY A 6 -5.34 -3.42 14.81
CA GLY A 6 -5.00 -3.67 13.41
C GLY A 6 -6.18 -3.93 12.45
N GLU A 7 -7.42 -3.60 12.79
CA GLU A 7 -8.57 -3.80 11.88
C GLU A 7 -8.34 -3.27 10.46
N SER A 8 -7.88 -2.01 10.30
CA SER A 8 -7.65 -1.44 8.96
C SER A 8 -6.49 -2.10 8.21
N LEU A 9 -5.50 -2.64 8.93
CA LEU A 9 -4.43 -3.45 8.34
C LEU A 9 -5.01 -4.79 7.82
N ALA A 10 -5.85 -5.43 8.63
CA ALA A 10 -6.52 -6.67 8.27
C ALA A 10 -7.50 -6.50 7.10
N GLN A 11 -8.15 -5.33 6.96
CA GLN A 11 -8.97 -5.01 5.79
C GLN A 11 -8.15 -5.03 4.49
N VAL A 12 -6.94 -4.46 4.49
CA VAL A 12 -6.05 -4.54 3.31
C VAL A 12 -5.68 -5.99 3.00
N LEU A 13 -5.28 -6.76 4.01
CA LEU A 13 -4.99 -8.19 3.85
C LEU A 13 -6.20 -8.94 3.29
N ALA A 14 -7.41 -8.67 3.79
CA ALA A 14 -8.63 -9.27 3.29
C ALA A 14 -8.85 -8.91 1.81
N LEU A 15 -8.72 -7.64 1.40
CA LEU A 15 -8.89 -7.21 0.00
C LEU A 15 -8.00 -8.01 -0.96
N VAL A 16 -6.71 -8.13 -0.65
CA VAL A 16 -5.75 -8.90 -1.46
C VAL A 16 -5.91 -10.42 -1.32
N GLY A 17 -6.74 -10.87 -0.38
CA GLY A 17 -7.00 -12.27 -0.09
C GLY A 17 -5.84 -12.95 0.64
N ALA A 18 -5.26 -12.28 1.62
CA ALA A 18 -4.22 -12.81 2.50
C ALA A 18 -4.71 -12.85 3.95
N ARG A 19 -4.13 -13.76 4.75
CA ARG A 19 -4.36 -13.85 6.20
C ARG A 19 -3.04 -13.77 6.97
N PRO A 20 -3.01 -13.06 8.11
CA PRO A 20 -1.86 -13.10 9.02
C PRO A 20 -1.74 -14.49 9.66
N VAL A 21 -0.52 -14.94 9.86
CA VAL A 21 -0.22 -16.22 10.54
C VAL A 21 0.68 -15.94 11.74
N PRO A 22 0.18 -16.09 12.97
CA PRO A 22 0.99 -15.95 14.17
C PRO A 22 2.02 -17.08 14.27
N ASP A 23 3.20 -16.78 14.79
CA ASP A 23 4.16 -17.81 15.19
C ASP A 23 3.75 -18.50 16.51
N SER A 24 4.55 -19.46 16.97
CA SER A 24 4.28 -20.19 18.22
C SER A 24 4.24 -19.32 19.47
N LEU A 25 4.75 -18.09 19.42
CA LEU A 25 4.73 -17.10 20.49
C LEU A 25 3.59 -16.08 20.32
N GLY A 26 2.74 -16.24 19.29
CA GLY A 26 1.65 -15.33 18.97
C GLY A 26 2.05 -14.09 18.17
N ARG A 27 3.31 -13.99 17.70
CA ARG A 27 3.76 -12.81 16.94
C ARG A 27 3.30 -12.92 15.49
N VAL A 28 2.63 -11.88 15.00
CA VAL A 28 2.19 -11.79 13.60
C VAL A 28 3.34 -11.23 12.75
N ASN A 29 4.09 -12.14 12.12
CA ASN A 29 5.25 -11.82 11.27
C ASN A 29 5.23 -12.55 9.91
N LYS A 30 4.19 -13.36 9.66
CA LYS A 30 3.97 -14.13 8.44
C LYS A 30 2.58 -13.88 7.90
N VAL A 31 2.44 -14.07 6.59
CA VAL A 31 1.17 -14.01 5.85
C VAL A 31 1.11 -15.20 4.91
N GLN A 32 -0.11 -15.62 4.60
CA GLN A 32 -0.39 -16.62 3.58
C GLN A 32 -1.55 -16.14 2.72
N LEU A 33 -1.54 -16.49 1.44
CA LEU A 33 -2.69 -16.27 0.58
C LEU A 33 -3.81 -17.24 0.94
N ILE A 34 -5.03 -16.72 0.92
CA ILE A 34 -6.27 -17.47 0.97
C ILE A 34 -6.52 -17.99 -0.47
N PRO A 35 -6.78 -19.30 -0.68
CA PRO A 35 -7.13 -19.85 -1.99
C PRO A 35 -8.34 -19.13 -2.60
N LEU A 36 -8.40 -19.01 -3.93
CA LEU A 36 -9.50 -18.28 -4.59
C LEU A 36 -10.87 -18.92 -4.35
N GLU A 37 -10.90 -20.23 -4.14
CA GLU A 37 -12.10 -21.01 -3.80
C GLU A 37 -12.64 -20.61 -2.43
N GLU A 38 -11.75 -20.44 -1.45
CA GLU A 38 -12.09 -19.97 -0.09
C GLU A 38 -12.41 -18.47 -0.11
N LEU A 39 -11.70 -17.67 -0.92
CA LEU A 39 -11.90 -16.22 -1.01
C LEU A 39 -13.24 -15.85 -1.66
N GLY A 40 -13.77 -16.68 -2.57
CA GLY A 40 -15.09 -16.52 -3.18
C GLY A 40 -15.23 -15.37 -4.19
N ARG A 41 -14.20 -14.54 -4.35
CA ARG A 41 -14.16 -13.36 -5.24
C ARG A 41 -12.75 -13.13 -5.80
N PRO A 42 -12.57 -12.23 -6.79
CA PRO A 42 -11.24 -11.80 -7.19
C PRO A 42 -10.45 -11.14 -6.06
N ARG A 43 -9.11 -11.27 -6.12
CA ARG A 43 -8.21 -10.43 -5.31
C ARG A 43 -8.29 -9.00 -5.81
N VAL A 44 -8.47 -8.07 -4.89
CA VAL A 44 -8.58 -6.63 -5.19
C VAL A 44 -7.21 -6.00 -5.02
N ASP A 45 -6.75 -5.23 -6.01
CA ASP A 45 -5.51 -4.46 -5.90
C ASP A 45 -5.69 -3.28 -4.95
N VAL A 46 -4.61 -2.86 -4.30
CA VAL A 46 -4.65 -1.86 -3.22
C VAL A 46 -3.48 -0.91 -3.36
N VAL A 47 -3.68 0.38 -3.09
CA VAL A 47 -2.59 1.35 -2.90
C VAL A 47 -2.61 1.80 -1.45
N CYS A 48 -1.59 1.42 -0.68
CA CYS A 48 -1.52 1.71 0.75
C CYS A 48 -0.72 2.98 0.99
N ASN A 49 -1.41 4.08 1.28
CA ASN A 49 -0.80 5.34 1.70
C ASN A 49 -0.64 5.41 3.23
N CYS A 50 0.48 4.90 3.73
CA CYS A 50 0.81 4.95 5.15
C CYS A 50 1.15 6.39 5.59
N SER A 51 0.72 6.76 6.79
CA SER A 51 1.20 7.99 7.43
C SER A 51 2.65 7.84 7.93
N GLY A 52 3.35 8.94 8.17
CA GLY A 52 4.69 8.89 8.79
C GLY A 52 4.66 8.24 10.18
N VAL A 53 3.65 8.56 10.99
CA VAL A 53 3.44 7.92 12.30
C VAL A 53 3.21 6.41 12.17
N PHE A 54 2.42 5.98 11.18
CA PHE A 54 2.23 4.55 10.93
C PHE A 54 3.54 3.87 10.51
N ARG A 55 4.35 4.51 9.67
CA ARG A 55 5.68 4.01 9.28
C ARG A 55 6.58 3.84 10.50
N ASP A 56 6.60 4.81 11.41
CA ASP A 56 7.51 4.78 12.55
C ASP A 56 7.11 3.74 13.59
N LEU A 57 5.81 3.51 13.79
CA LEU A 57 5.29 2.54 14.77
C LEU A 57 5.12 1.11 14.21
N PHE A 58 4.81 0.98 12.92
CA PHE A 58 4.33 -0.25 12.31
C PHE A 58 5.10 -0.63 11.03
N ILE A 59 6.40 -0.30 10.95
CA ILE A 59 7.26 -0.68 9.82
C ILE A 59 7.22 -2.20 9.55
N ASN A 60 7.10 -3.02 10.61
CA ASN A 60 6.93 -4.46 10.51
C ASN A 60 5.62 -4.87 9.82
N GLN A 61 4.53 -4.13 10.06
CA GLN A 61 3.25 -4.39 9.42
C GLN A 61 3.24 -3.90 7.97
N MET A 62 3.93 -2.80 7.66
CA MET A 62 4.15 -2.38 6.27
C MET A 62 4.92 -3.46 5.48
N ASN A 63 5.95 -4.07 6.08
CA ASN A 63 6.67 -5.19 5.46
C ASN A 63 5.75 -6.40 5.23
N LEU A 64 4.83 -6.65 6.15
CA LEU A 64 3.87 -7.75 6.05
C LEU A 64 2.87 -7.52 4.91
N LEU A 65 2.37 -6.29 4.74
CA LEU A 65 1.51 -5.90 3.63
C LEU A 65 2.23 -6.04 2.29
N ASP A 66 3.44 -5.49 2.17
CA ASP A 66 4.22 -5.56 0.92
C ASP A 66 4.45 -7.01 0.50
N ARG A 67 4.81 -7.87 1.46
CA ARG A 67 4.97 -9.30 1.20
C ARG A 67 3.66 -9.95 0.72
N ALA A 68 2.53 -9.67 1.36
CA ALA A 68 1.23 -10.21 0.97
C ALA A 68 0.83 -9.81 -0.45
N ILE A 69 1.05 -8.54 -0.80
CA ILE A 69 0.72 -7.98 -2.11
C ILE A 69 1.60 -8.60 -3.20
N LYS A 70 2.91 -8.69 -2.97
CA LYS A 70 3.84 -9.33 -3.91
C LYS A 70 3.54 -10.81 -4.10
N MET A 71 3.21 -11.53 -3.02
CA MET A 71 2.75 -12.92 -3.13
C MET A 71 1.48 -13.02 -3.99
N ALA A 72 0.52 -12.12 -3.80
CA ALA A 72 -0.70 -12.09 -4.62
C ALA A 72 -0.38 -11.80 -6.11
N ALA A 73 0.53 -10.87 -6.40
CA ALA A 73 0.95 -10.59 -7.78
C ALA A 73 1.61 -11.80 -8.46
N GLU A 74 2.44 -12.55 -7.72
CA GLU A 74 3.19 -13.70 -8.22
C GLU A 74 2.36 -14.98 -8.34
N ALA A 75 1.21 -15.06 -7.66
CA ALA A 75 0.33 -16.23 -7.68
C ALA A 75 -0.08 -16.62 -9.10
N ASP A 76 -0.04 -17.91 -9.41
CA ASP A 76 -0.46 -18.45 -10.71
C ASP A 76 -1.99 -18.54 -10.80
N GLU A 77 -2.60 -17.37 -10.98
CA GLU A 77 -4.05 -17.19 -11.03
C GLU A 77 -4.45 -16.39 -12.27
N PRO A 78 -5.67 -16.61 -12.83
CA PRO A 78 -6.17 -15.80 -13.93
C PRO A 78 -6.26 -14.32 -13.53
N VAL A 79 -5.85 -13.41 -14.43
CA VAL A 79 -5.87 -11.95 -14.17
C VAL A 79 -7.27 -11.40 -13.87
N GLU A 80 -8.33 -12.04 -14.38
CA GLU A 80 -9.72 -11.68 -14.08
C GLU A 80 -10.19 -12.13 -12.68
N ARG A 81 -9.38 -12.95 -12.00
CA ARG A 81 -9.57 -13.36 -10.60
C ARG A 81 -8.52 -12.75 -9.67
N ASN A 82 -7.56 -11.99 -10.21
CA ASN A 82 -6.48 -11.41 -9.43
C ASN A 82 -6.03 -10.08 -10.03
N PHE A 83 -6.65 -9.00 -9.54
CA PHE A 83 -6.36 -7.65 -10.03
C PHE A 83 -4.99 -7.14 -9.58
N VAL A 84 -4.45 -7.66 -8.47
CA VAL A 84 -3.07 -7.37 -8.04
C VAL A 84 -2.10 -7.83 -9.14
N ARG A 85 -2.25 -9.07 -9.61
CA ARG A 85 -1.45 -9.64 -10.70
C ARG A 85 -1.69 -8.92 -12.02
N LYS A 86 -2.95 -8.68 -12.38
CA LYS A 86 -3.32 -7.96 -13.62
C LYS A 86 -2.56 -6.64 -13.73
N HIS A 87 -2.69 -5.79 -12.73
CA HIS A 87 -2.08 -4.46 -12.74
C HIS A 87 -0.56 -4.53 -12.63
N ALA A 88 -0.01 -5.42 -11.80
CA ALA A 88 1.44 -5.56 -11.67
C ALA A 88 2.10 -6.04 -12.98
N LEU A 89 1.45 -6.91 -13.77
CA LEU A 89 1.93 -7.33 -15.08
C LEU A 89 1.92 -6.17 -16.09
N GLU A 90 0.84 -5.40 -16.13
CA GLU A 90 0.73 -4.20 -16.98
C GLU A 90 1.84 -3.19 -16.63
N GLN A 91 2.02 -2.89 -15.34
CA GLN A 91 3.02 -1.94 -14.86
C GLN A 91 4.46 -2.44 -15.06
N ALA A 92 4.69 -3.75 -14.92
CA ALA A 92 6.00 -4.35 -15.20
C ALA A 92 6.38 -4.14 -16.67
N ALA A 93 5.43 -4.30 -17.60
CA ALA A 93 5.64 -4.06 -19.02
C ALA A 93 5.81 -2.56 -19.34
N GLU A 94 4.94 -1.70 -18.79
CA GLU A 94 4.97 -0.25 -19.01
C GLU A 94 6.27 0.40 -18.51
N LEU A 95 6.75 0.00 -17.33
CA LEU A 95 7.92 0.59 -16.68
C LEU A 95 9.21 -0.21 -16.91
N ASN A 96 9.13 -1.35 -17.60
CA ASN A 96 10.24 -2.25 -17.85
C ASN A 96 10.99 -2.67 -16.56
N ILE A 97 10.23 -3.12 -15.56
CA ILE A 97 10.73 -3.58 -14.25
C ILE A 97 10.23 -4.99 -13.94
N PRO A 98 10.87 -5.73 -13.02
CA PRO A 98 10.40 -7.06 -12.61
C PRO A 98 8.99 -7.01 -12.01
N LEU A 99 8.19 -8.06 -12.22
CA LEU A 99 6.82 -8.19 -11.69
C LEU A 99 6.73 -7.87 -10.19
N ARG A 100 7.69 -8.40 -9.42
CA ARG A 100 7.73 -8.18 -7.96
C ARG A 100 7.98 -6.72 -7.58
N GLU A 101 8.77 -5.99 -8.36
CA GLU A 101 8.97 -4.55 -8.16
C GLU A 101 7.73 -3.76 -8.60
N ALA A 102 7.11 -4.13 -9.73
CA ALA A 102 5.87 -3.53 -10.21
C ALA A 102 4.69 -3.72 -9.24
N ALA A 103 4.68 -4.79 -8.45
CA ALA A 103 3.69 -5.06 -7.41
C ALA A 103 3.88 -4.22 -6.13
N THR A 104 4.76 -3.22 -6.13
CA THR A 104 4.93 -2.32 -4.99
C THR A 104 3.69 -1.46 -4.79
N ARG A 105 3.11 -1.53 -3.59
CA ARG A 105 1.86 -0.84 -3.23
C ARG A 105 1.88 -0.15 -1.86
N VAL A 106 2.96 -0.31 -1.10
CA VAL A 106 3.08 0.22 0.26
C VAL A 106 3.95 1.46 0.24
N PHE A 107 3.30 2.61 0.30
CA PHE A 107 3.92 3.93 0.18
C PHE A 107 3.79 4.74 1.47
N SER A 108 4.74 5.62 1.72
CA SER A 108 4.73 6.56 2.85
C SER A 108 5.49 7.84 2.50
N ASN A 109 5.69 8.68 3.51
CA ASN A 109 6.67 9.75 3.45
C ASN A 109 8.10 9.20 3.62
N ALA A 110 9.09 9.93 3.10
CA ALA A 110 10.50 9.70 3.41
C ALA A 110 10.75 9.64 4.93
N ALA A 111 11.79 8.92 5.36
CA ALA A 111 12.18 8.84 6.77
C ALA A 111 12.32 10.25 7.38
N GLY A 112 11.78 10.45 8.59
CA GLY A 112 11.78 11.75 9.27
C GLY A 112 10.80 12.79 8.69
N SER A 113 10.09 12.49 7.61
CA SER A 113 9.06 13.35 7.02
C SER A 113 7.65 12.88 7.38
N TYR A 114 6.74 13.85 7.48
CA TYR A 114 5.33 13.68 7.82
C TYR A 114 4.45 14.55 6.92
N SER A 115 3.17 14.18 6.80
CA SER A 115 2.15 14.88 6.01
C SER A 115 2.43 14.98 4.50
N ALA A 116 1.37 15.17 3.72
CA ALA A 116 1.48 15.59 2.33
C ALA A 116 1.66 17.11 2.18
N ASN A 117 1.60 17.86 3.30
CA ASN A 117 1.63 19.34 3.36
C ASN A 117 0.50 20.04 2.58
N VAL A 118 -0.51 19.31 2.12
CA VAL A 118 -1.73 19.85 1.49
C VAL A 118 -2.51 20.73 2.47
N GLY A 119 -2.73 20.26 3.71
CA GLY A 119 -3.45 21.04 4.73
C GLY A 119 -2.76 22.36 5.09
N LEU A 120 -1.43 22.36 5.14
CA LEU A 120 -0.65 23.58 5.39
C LEU A 120 -0.76 24.59 4.24
N ALA A 121 -0.81 24.10 2.99
CA ALA A 121 -1.02 24.97 1.83
C ALA A 121 -2.39 25.67 1.87
N VAL A 122 -3.43 24.94 2.30
CA VAL A 122 -4.78 25.47 2.47
C VAL A 122 -4.86 26.46 3.64
N GLU A 123 -4.25 26.12 4.79
CA GLU A 123 -4.23 26.98 5.99
C GLU A 123 -3.55 28.33 5.74
N ASN A 124 -2.46 28.33 4.97
CA ASN A 124 -1.71 29.55 4.64
C ASN A 124 -2.44 30.48 3.65
N GLY A 125 -3.66 30.15 3.22
CA GLY A 125 -4.54 31.05 2.49
C GLY A 125 -4.09 31.43 1.08
N ALA A 126 -3.13 30.70 0.50
CA ALA A 126 -2.80 30.87 -0.91
C ALA A 126 -3.95 30.37 -1.78
N SER A 127 -4.23 31.02 -2.91
CA SER A 127 -5.08 30.43 -3.95
C SER A 127 -4.40 29.15 -4.43
N VAL A 128 -4.83 28.00 -3.90
CA VAL A 128 -4.11 26.75 -4.13
C VAL A 128 -4.57 26.13 -5.44
N ASP A 129 -3.66 25.99 -6.39
CA ASP A 129 -3.88 25.20 -7.60
C ASP A 129 -3.87 23.71 -7.24
N GLU A 130 -4.93 22.99 -7.64
CA GLU A 130 -5.06 21.55 -7.41
C GLU A 130 -3.88 20.77 -8.00
N THR A 131 -3.33 21.23 -9.12
CA THR A 131 -2.17 20.59 -9.77
C THR A 131 -0.94 20.64 -8.86
N GLN A 132 -0.72 21.78 -8.19
CA GLN A 132 0.38 21.92 -7.23
C GLN A 132 0.18 21.00 -6.01
N LEU A 133 -1.06 20.85 -5.54
CA LEU A 133 -1.38 19.92 -4.45
C LEU A 133 -1.12 18.45 -4.85
N GLN A 134 -1.48 18.07 -6.08
CA GLN A 134 -1.25 16.73 -6.61
C GLN A 134 0.25 16.43 -6.75
N GLU A 135 1.02 17.37 -7.29
CA GLU A 135 2.48 17.23 -7.40
C GLU A 135 3.14 17.12 -6.03
N GLN A 136 2.73 17.96 -5.08
CA GLN A 136 3.23 17.93 -3.71
C GLN A 136 2.87 16.62 -3.01
N PHE A 137 1.65 16.12 -3.18
CA PHE A 137 1.21 14.84 -2.64
C PHE A 137 2.05 13.69 -3.21
N THR A 138 2.14 13.57 -4.53
CA THR A 138 2.87 12.48 -5.20
C THR A 138 4.36 12.49 -4.86
N LYS A 139 4.99 13.67 -4.80
CA LYS A 139 6.40 13.82 -4.40
C LYS A 139 6.64 13.46 -2.94
N ARG A 140 5.75 13.86 -2.02
CA ARG A 140 5.95 13.61 -0.58
C ARG A 140 5.53 12.22 -0.13
N LYS A 141 4.59 11.59 -0.84
CA LYS A 141 4.03 10.28 -0.51
C LYS A 141 4.54 9.14 -1.38
N GLY A 142 5.33 9.42 -2.41
CA GLY A 142 5.85 8.43 -3.36
C GLY A 142 7.04 7.61 -2.85
N PHE A 143 7.24 7.45 -1.53
CA PHE A 143 8.34 6.64 -1.00
C PHE A 143 7.86 5.23 -0.67
N ALA A 144 8.36 4.24 -1.40
CA ALA A 144 7.96 2.85 -1.26
C ALA A 144 8.81 2.11 -0.23
N LEU A 145 8.17 1.25 0.55
CA LEU A 145 8.85 0.20 1.31
C LEU A 145 9.00 -1.05 0.44
N SER A 146 10.11 -1.77 0.57
CA SER A 146 10.26 -3.11 0.03
C SER A 146 10.59 -4.12 1.12
N SER A 147 9.77 -5.16 1.27
CA SER A 147 10.03 -6.28 2.17
C SER A 147 11.22 -7.15 1.75
N ASP A 148 11.71 -6.99 0.52
CA ASP A 148 12.92 -7.67 0.01
C ASP A 148 14.20 -6.90 0.33
N ASN A 149 14.09 -5.61 0.68
CA ASN A 149 15.19 -4.79 1.19
C ASN A 149 14.72 -3.99 2.42
N PRO A 150 14.53 -4.67 3.57
CA PRO A 150 14.01 -4.02 4.77
C PRO A 150 15.00 -2.96 5.27
N GLY A 151 14.55 -1.70 5.36
CA GLY A 151 15.32 -0.60 5.95
C GLY A 151 15.51 0.62 5.06
N ALA A 152 15.25 0.50 3.75
CA ALA A 152 15.26 1.64 2.83
C ALA A 152 13.86 1.91 2.30
N LEU A 153 13.35 3.12 2.54
CA LEU A 153 12.26 3.65 1.72
C LEU A 153 12.88 4.27 0.46
N LYS A 154 12.53 3.73 -0.71
CA LYS A 154 13.03 4.22 -2.01
C LYS A 154 12.03 5.20 -2.59
N GLU A 155 12.51 6.30 -3.16
CA GLU A 155 11.64 7.15 -3.97
C GLU A 155 11.14 6.37 -5.19
N SER A 156 9.83 6.35 -5.40
CA SER A 156 9.15 5.53 -6.42
C SER A 156 7.93 6.28 -6.95
N SER A 157 8.10 7.59 -7.19
CA SER A 157 7.04 8.51 -7.59
C SER A 157 6.35 8.10 -8.90
N GLU A 158 7.08 7.55 -9.87
CA GLU A 158 6.51 7.08 -11.14
C GLU A 158 5.59 5.88 -10.95
N LEU A 159 6.06 4.86 -10.22
CA LEU A 159 5.25 3.68 -9.88
C LEU A 159 4.06 4.03 -9.00
N PHE A 160 4.23 5.00 -8.09
CA PHE A 160 3.14 5.51 -7.27
C PHE A 160 2.05 6.16 -8.13
N LYS A 161 2.42 7.04 -9.07
CA LYS A 161 1.49 7.65 -10.03
C LYS A 161 0.80 6.61 -10.91
N SER A 162 1.55 5.64 -11.44
CA SER A 162 0.99 4.54 -12.24
C SER A 162 -0.03 3.71 -11.44
N SER A 163 0.23 3.46 -10.15
CA SER A 163 -0.70 2.72 -9.30
C SER A 163 -1.95 3.54 -8.96
N LEU A 164 -1.78 4.83 -8.66
CA LEU A 164 -2.91 5.75 -8.42
C LEU A 164 -3.82 5.91 -9.63
N ALA A 165 -3.28 5.86 -10.85
CA ALA A 165 -4.06 5.94 -12.08
C ALA A 165 -5.06 4.77 -12.27
N LYS A 166 -4.88 3.68 -11.51
CA LYS A 166 -5.75 2.49 -11.53
C LYS A 166 -6.72 2.44 -10.33
N VAL A 167 -6.81 3.51 -9.53
CA VAL A 167 -7.67 3.55 -8.34
C VAL A 167 -9.10 3.96 -8.71
N ASP A 168 -10.04 3.05 -8.49
CA ASP A 168 -11.48 3.33 -8.65
C ASP A 168 -12.14 3.87 -7.38
N VAL A 169 -11.61 3.51 -6.20
CA VAL A 169 -12.22 3.83 -4.89
C VAL A 169 -11.14 4.31 -3.93
N THR A 170 -11.43 5.40 -3.23
CA THR A 170 -10.62 5.87 -2.08
C THR A 170 -11.31 5.47 -0.78
N PHE A 171 -10.52 5.07 0.23
CA PHE A 171 -11.06 4.57 1.49
C PHE A 171 -10.18 4.96 2.67
N GLN A 172 -10.83 5.35 3.77
CA GLN A 172 -10.18 5.63 5.05
C GLN A 172 -11.11 5.20 6.19
N ASN A 173 -10.54 4.66 7.26
CA ASN A 173 -11.26 4.43 8.51
C ASN A 173 -11.17 5.69 9.38
N LEU A 174 -12.31 6.16 9.90
CA LEU A 174 -12.32 7.21 10.93
C LEU A 174 -11.81 6.63 12.25
N ASP A 175 -11.06 7.44 13.00
CA ASP A 175 -10.45 7.02 14.27
C ASP A 175 -11.47 6.95 15.42
N SER A 176 -12.31 7.98 15.52
CA SER A 176 -13.40 8.11 16.48
C SER A 176 -14.36 9.21 16.03
N SER A 177 -15.49 9.35 16.72
CA SER A 177 -16.49 10.39 16.48
C SER A 177 -16.13 11.78 17.03
N GLU A 178 -15.05 11.89 17.80
CA GLU A 178 -14.53 13.14 18.39
C GLU A 178 -13.85 14.05 17.36
#